data_AF-A0A5C3Q1X3-F1
#
_entry.id   AF-A0A5C3Q1X3-F1
#
_cell.length_a   1.000
_cell.length_b   1.000
_cell.length_c   1.000
_cell.angle_alpha   90.00
_cell.angle_beta   90.00
_cell.angle_gamma   90.00
#
_symmetry.space_group_name_H-M   'P 1'
#
loop_
_entity.id
_entity.type
_entity.pdbx_description
1 polymer ?
#
loop_
_entity_poly.entity_id
_entity_poly.type
_entity_poly.pdbx_seq_one_letter_code
_entity_poly.pdbx_strand_id
1 'polypeptide(L)'
;MQLVALLLASIPAISALSINLDARQTTAFEYHNIHPNGDKSKCISVLGGKIVIGAAIDIYDCNGSAGQKWSWSLPGLFTTNPTTGQNICMDLNITDWSQIKDGTGVVLKRCELPGSEEGIPTQAWGQPQARNFNTIGQSISTNTSGNMCLDLTGGSKANQNPLQIWRCSDDKTKPWKNQIWTLTKV
;
A
#
# COMPACT_ATOMS: atom_id res chain seq x y z
N MET A 1 -62.72 47.05 22.13
CA MET A 1 -62.10 46.64 20.85
C MET A 1 -60.61 46.92 20.98
N GLN A 2 -59.67 45.99 21.11
CA GLN A 2 -59.65 44.54 21.13
C GLN A 2 -58.32 44.14 21.80
N LEU A 3 -58.35 43.32 22.86
CA LEU A 3 -57.13 42.73 23.45
C LEU A 3 -56.53 41.74 22.45
N VAL A 4 -55.22 41.83 22.20
CA VAL A 4 -54.45 40.82 21.46
C VAL A 4 -54.08 39.71 22.44
N ALA A 5 -54.74 38.56 22.34
CA ALA A 5 -54.34 37.35 23.04
C ALA A 5 -53.29 36.61 22.19
N LEU A 6 -52.05 36.56 22.69
CA LEU A 6 -50.97 35.75 22.12
C LEU A 6 -51.21 34.28 22.50
N LEU A 7 -51.59 33.43 21.52
CA LEU A 7 -51.59 31.98 21.72
C LEU A 7 -50.14 31.47 21.78
N LEU A 8 -49.70 31.00 22.94
CA LEU A 8 -48.51 30.16 23.07
C LEU A 8 -48.87 28.76 22.57
N ALA A 9 -48.42 28.42 21.35
CA ALA A 9 -48.45 27.03 20.88
C ALA A 9 -47.32 26.26 21.58
N SER A 10 -47.68 25.25 22.38
CA SER A 10 -46.74 24.33 23.00
C SER A 10 -46.11 23.42 21.94
N ILE A 11 -44.80 23.55 21.75
CA ILE A 11 -44.02 22.61 20.93
C ILE A 11 -43.80 21.35 21.79
N PRO A 12 -44.18 20.14 21.34
CA PRO A 12 -43.86 18.92 22.06
C PRO A 12 -42.35 18.72 22.07
N ALA A 13 -41.77 18.46 23.25
CA ALA A 13 -40.38 18.06 23.37
C ALA A 13 -40.16 16.76 22.57
N ILE A 14 -39.39 16.85 21.49
CA ILE A 14 -38.93 15.68 20.76
C ILE A 14 -38.00 14.94 21.71
N SER A 15 -38.47 13.81 22.24
CA SER A 15 -37.62 12.86 22.96
C SER A 15 -36.53 12.43 21.99
N ALA A 16 -35.29 12.84 22.24
CA ALA A 16 -34.16 12.39 21.46
C ALA A 16 -34.00 10.89 21.66
N LEU A 17 -34.44 10.10 20.67
CA LEU A 17 -34.01 8.72 20.52
C LEU A 17 -32.47 8.75 20.50
N SER A 18 -31.86 8.21 21.55
CA SER A 18 -30.44 7.92 21.55
C SER A 18 -30.20 6.92 20.41
N ILE A 19 -29.78 7.41 19.25
CA ILE A 19 -29.15 6.57 18.25
C ILE A 19 -27.88 6.04 18.92
N ASN A 20 -27.94 4.79 19.39
CA ASN A 20 -26.74 4.04 19.69
C ASN A 20 -25.93 3.97 18.40
N LEU A 21 -24.95 4.87 18.27
CA LEU A 21 -23.92 4.80 17.25
C LEU A 21 -22.93 3.71 17.67
N ASP A 22 -23.43 2.49 17.85
CA ASP A 22 -22.59 1.36 18.17
C ASP A 22 -22.02 0.80 16.87
N ALA A 23 -20.70 0.67 16.87
CA ALA A 23 -19.85 0.20 15.77
C ALA A 23 -19.84 1.06 14.50
N ARG A 24 -19.09 2.17 14.55
CA ARG A 24 -18.30 2.61 13.37
C ARG A 24 -17.47 1.39 12.95
N GLN A 25 -17.88 0.71 11.89
CA GLN A 25 -17.19 -0.45 11.35
C GLN A 25 -15.83 0.00 10.80
N THR A 26 -14.85 0.20 11.68
CA THR A 26 -13.44 0.21 11.29
C THR A 26 -13.11 -1.24 10.96
N THR A 27 -13.33 -1.66 9.72
CA THR A 27 -12.76 -2.92 9.26
C THR A 27 -11.26 -2.78 9.44
N ALA A 28 -10.70 -3.46 10.45
CA ALA A 28 -9.27 -3.49 10.66
C ALA A 28 -8.59 -3.90 9.35
N PHE A 29 -7.53 -3.20 8.96
CA PHE A 29 -6.80 -3.54 7.75
C PHE A 29 -6.29 -4.98 7.84
N GLU A 30 -6.40 -5.72 6.74
CA GLU A 30 -5.83 -7.06 6.63
C GLU A 30 -4.37 -6.96 6.24
N TYR A 31 -3.49 -7.44 7.11
CA TYR A 31 -2.05 -7.44 6.86
C TYR A 31 -1.58 -8.78 6.32
N HIS A 32 -0.54 -8.70 5.51
CA HIS A 32 0.11 -9.83 4.90
C HIS A 32 1.63 -9.71 5.03
N ASN A 33 2.30 -10.84 5.20
CA ASN A 33 3.66 -10.97 4.71
C ASN A 33 3.64 -11.26 3.22
N ILE A 34 4.62 -10.68 2.50
CA ILE A 34 4.80 -10.88 1.06
C ILE A 34 6.12 -11.61 0.85
N HIS A 35 6.08 -12.77 0.22
CA HIS A 35 7.19 -13.69 0.10
C HIS A 35 7.73 -13.76 -1.34
N PRO A 36 9.05 -13.71 -1.56
CA PRO A 36 9.63 -13.86 -2.89
C PRO A 36 9.51 -15.32 -3.36
N ASN A 37 8.83 -15.53 -4.47
CA ASN A 37 8.68 -16.81 -5.16
C ASN A 37 8.27 -17.97 -4.22
N GLY A 38 7.28 -17.73 -3.35
CA GLY A 38 6.74 -18.77 -2.46
C GLY A 38 7.57 -19.05 -1.20
N ASP A 39 8.71 -18.38 -1.02
CA ASP A 39 9.61 -18.66 0.09
C ASP A 39 9.15 -18.01 1.39
N LYS A 40 8.41 -18.77 2.20
CA LYS A 40 7.84 -18.31 3.47
C LYS A 40 8.86 -17.95 4.54
N SER A 41 10.15 -18.25 4.34
CA SER A 41 11.22 -17.80 5.25
C SER A 41 11.63 -16.35 5.01
N LYS A 42 11.31 -15.79 3.84
CA LYS A 42 11.68 -14.42 3.44
C LYS A 42 10.45 -13.54 3.28
N CYS A 43 10.56 -12.31 3.73
CA CYS A 43 9.49 -11.32 3.71
C CYS A 43 10.01 -10.04 3.04
N ILE A 44 9.19 -9.39 2.20
CA ILE A 44 9.40 -7.98 1.87
C ILE A 44 9.45 -7.20 3.18
N SER A 45 10.51 -6.44 3.37
CA SER A 45 10.78 -5.71 4.59
C SER A 45 11.14 -4.26 4.32
N VAL A 46 11.05 -3.43 5.36
CA VAL A 46 11.61 -2.09 5.36
C VAL A 46 13.03 -2.20 5.88
N LEU A 47 14.00 -1.69 5.13
CA LEU A 47 15.43 -1.83 5.43
C LEU A 47 15.75 -1.40 6.86
N GLY A 48 16.31 -2.32 7.63
CA GLY A 48 16.65 -2.10 9.04
C GLY A 48 15.46 -1.91 9.98
N GLY A 49 14.23 -2.21 9.54
CA GLY A 49 12.99 -2.09 10.32
C GLY A 49 12.54 -0.65 10.59
N LYS A 50 13.17 0.34 9.95
CA LYS A 50 12.91 1.78 10.19
C LYS A 50 11.75 2.26 9.31
N ILE A 51 10.53 2.21 9.82
CA ILE A 51 9.33 2.63 9.09
C ILE A 51 9.22 4.17 9.06
N VAL A 52 10.01 4.79 8.20
CA VAL A 52 10.06 6.24 7.97
C VAL A 52 10.09 6.55 6.48
N ILE A 53 9.67 7.76 6.10
CA ILE A 53 9.75 8.22 4.70
C ILE A 53 11.20 8.18 4.21
N GLY A 54 11.40 7.71 2.98
CA GLY A 54 12.69 7.53 2.33
C GLY A 54 13.39 6.21 2.68
N ALA A 55 12.87 5.42 3.62
CA ALA A 55 13.43 4.10 3.90
C ALA A 55 13.31 3.20 2.67
N ALA A 56 14.41 2.56 2.28
CA ALA A 56 14.42 1.56 1.22
C ALA A 56 13.63 0.31 1.63
N ILE A 57 13.12 -0.39 0.63
CA ILE A 57 12.43 -1.66 0.81
C ILE A 57 13.35 -2.77 0.33
N ASP A 58 13.47 -3.81 1.14
CA ASP A 58 14.34 -4.96 0.92
C ASP A 58 13.56 -6.26 1.11
N ILE A 59 14.30 -7.37 1.14
CA ILE A 59 13.82 -8.60 1.75
C ILE A 59 14.66 -8.95 2.97
N TYR A 60 14.04 -9.60 3.93
CA TYR A 60 14.71 -10.09 5.12
C TYR A 60 14.08 -11.41 5.58
N ASP A 61 14.78 -12.15 6.42
CA ASP A 61 14.17 -13.28 7.14
C ASP A 61 12.90 -12.83 7.85
N CYS A 62 11.81 -13.56 7.68
CA CYS A 62 10.56 -13.25 8.36
C CYS A 62 10.77 -13.30 9.88
N ASN A 63 10.57 -12.18 10.55
CA ASN A 63 10.79 -11.99 11.99
C ASN A 63 9.56 -11.40 12.72
N GLY A 64 8.46 -11.18 12.00
CA GLY A 64 7.20 -10.69 12.55
C GLY A 64 7.17 -9.19 12.88
N SER A 65 8.24 -8.45 12.56
CA SER A 65 8.29 -7.00 12.76
C SER A 65 7.22 -6.27 11.95
N ALA A 66 6.82 -5.09 12.43
CA ALA A 66 5.85 -4.24 11.73
C ALA A 66 6.32 -3.91 10.31
N GLY A 67 7.64 -3.78 10.08
CA GLY A 67 8.21 -3.49 8.76
C GLY A 67 8.11 -4.63 7.76
N GLN A 68 7.50 -5.77 8.11
CA GLN A 68 7.22 -6.89 7.21
C GLN A 68 5.72 -7.08 6.95
N LYS A 69 4.87 -6.23 7.54
CA LYS A 69 3.41 -6.34 7.45
C LYS A 69 2.88 -5.31 6.48
N TRP A 70 2.24 -5.79 5.43
CA TRP A 70 1.78 -4.97 4.32
C TRP A 70 0.27 -5.13 4.14
N SER A 71 -0.41 -4.01 3.85
CA SER A 71 -1.83 -3.99 3.57
C SER A 71 -2.11 -3.21 2.28
N TRP A 72 -3.15 -3.61 1.57
CA TRP A 72 -3.67 -2.88 0.41
C TRP A 72 -4.95 -2.14 0.82
N SER A 73 -4.94 -0.82 0.68
CA SER A 73 -6.10 0.06 0.79
C SER A 73 -5.87 1.26 -0.11
N LEU A 74 -6.87 2.08 -0.39
CA LEU A 74 -6.59 3.37 -1.01
C LEU A 74 -5.64 4.18 -0.11
N PRO A 75 -4.56 4.78 -0.66
CA PRO A 75 -4.22 4.85 -2.09
C PRO A 75 -3.27 3.77 -2.64
N GLY A 76 -2.74 2.85 -1.83
CA GLY A 76 -1.76 1.88 -2.30
C GLY A 76 -1.42 0.74 -1.34
N LEU A 77 -0.28 0.11 -1.61
CA LEU A 77 0.34 -0.87 -0.73
C LEU A 77 1.14 -0.15 0.35
N PHE A 78 0.82 -0.37 1.62
CA PHE A 78 1.42 0.35 2.73
C PHE A 78 1.82 -0.55 3.89
N THR A 79 2.71 -0.04 4.72
CA THR A 79 3.02 -0.54 6.06
C THR A 79 2.67 0.55 7.08
N THR A 80 2.39 0.18 8.32
CA THR A 80 2.05 1.13 9.39
C THR A 80 3.22 1.28 10.35
N ASN A 81 3.61 2.52 10.63
CA ASN A 81 4.55 2.82 11.69
C ASN A 81 3.88 2.55 13.05
N PRO A 82 4.38 1.60 13.86
CA PRO A 82 3.72 1.23 15.11
C PRO A 82 3.81 2.31 16.20
N THR A 83 4.76 3.24 16.08
CA THR A 83 4.95 4.34 17.03
C THR A 83 3.98 5.50 16.76
N THR A 84 3.75 5.83 15.48
CA THR A 84 2.93 6.98 15.10
C THR A 84 1.53 6.62 14.62
N GLY A 85 1.28 5.34 14.31
CA GLY A 85 0.06 4.89 13.65
C GLY A 85 -0.04 5.33 12.18
N GLN A 86 1.00 5.95 11.62
CA GLN A 86 0.99 6.47 10.26
C GLN A 86 1.15 5.34 9.25
N ASN A 87 0.26 5.28 8.26
CA ASN A 87 0.45 4.47 7.07
C ASN A 87 1.45 5.15 6.12
N ILE A 88 2.45 4.39 5.67
CA ILE A 88 3.48 4.86 4.75
C ILE A 88 3.50 3.90 3.56
N CYS A 89 3.40 4.46 2.36
CA CYS A 89 3.14 3.71 1.13
C CYS A 89 4.45 3.30 0.46
N MET A 90 4.43 2.12 -0.15
CA MET A 90 5.44 1.69 -1.11
C MET A 90 5.38 2.59 -2.35
N ASP A 91 6.51 3.11 -2.80
CA ASP A 91 6.63 4.11 -3.86
C ASP A 91 7.96 3.94 -4.60
N LEU A 92 8.10 4.54 -5.78
CA LEU A 92 9.36 4.58 -6.49
C LEU A 92 10.30 5.66 -5.94
N ASN A 93 11.59 5.35 -5.90
CA ASN A 93 12.62 6.31 -5.53
C ASN A 93 12.94 7.26 -6.70
N ILE A 94 11.97 8.11 -7.05
CA ILE A 94 12.05 9.10 -8.10
C ILE A 94 11.58 10.47 -7.61
N THR A 95 12.05 11.49 -8.32
CA THR A 95 11.58 12.88 -8.27
C THR A 95 11.08 13.36 -9.64
N ASP A 96 11.34 12.60 -10.71
CA ASP A 96 10.99 12.93 -12.09
C ASP A 96 10.56 11.67 -12.87
N TRP A 97 9.56 11.79 -13.75
CA TRP A 97 9.03 10.70 -14.58
C TRP A 97 10.09 10.01 -15.45
N SER A 98 11.10 10.75 -15.91
CA SER A 98 12.20 10.22 -16.73
C SER A 98 13.08 9.21 -15.98
N GLN A 99 12.98 9.15 -14.65
CA GLN A 99 13.73 8.21 -13.82
C GLN A 99 13.04 6.84 -13.69
N ILE A 100 11.83 6.67 -14.21
CA ILE A 100 11.14 5.38 -14.24
C ILE A 100 11.75 4.52 -15.35
N LYS A 101 12.51 3.50 -14.95
CA LYS A 101 13.17 2.54 -15.84
C LYS A 101 13.47 1.25 -15.10
N ASP A 102 13.96 0.25 -15.82
CA ASP A 102 14.53 -0.95 -15.22
C ASP A 102 15.60 -0.56 -14.18
N GLY A 103 15.41 -1.06 -12.96
CA GLY A 103 16.30 -0.81 -11.82
C GLY A 103 15.96 0.39 -10.95
N THR A 104 14.86 1.11 -11.22
CA THR A 104 14.40 2.17 -10.31
C THR A 104 14.03 1.57 -8.95
N GLY A 105 14.67 2.04 -7.88
CA GLY A 105 14.49 1.49 -6.53
C GLY A 105 13.11 1.78 -5.94
N VAL A 106 12.74 1.00 -4.92
CA VAL A 106 11.47 1.16 -4.20
C VAL A 106 11.73 1.61 -2.75
N VAL A 107 10.96 2.60 -2.30
CA VAL A 107 11.10 3.25 -0.99
C VAL A 107 9.73 3.42 -0.33
N LEU A 108 9.74 3.82 0.93
CA LEU A 108 8.57 4.34 1.62
C LEU A 108 8.38 5.84 1.35
N LYS A 109 7.17 6.25 0.95
CA LYS A 109 6.76 7.66 0.86
C LYS A 109 5.43 7.91 1.54
N ARG A 110 5.11 9.18 1.74
CA ARG A 110 3.78 9.61 2.20
C ARG A 110 2.73 9.03 1.26
N CYS A 111 1.67 8.44 1.80
CA CYS A 111 0.56 7.97 0.98
C CYS A 111 -0.16 9.14 0.29
N GLU A 112 -0.19 9.14 -1.03
CA GLU A 112 -0.73 10.19 -1.89
C GLU A 112 -2.02 9.71 -2.56
N LEU A 113 -3.10 10.51 -2.50
CA LEU A 113 -4.35 10.15 -3.16
C LEU A 113 -4.24 10.35 -4.68
N PRO A 114 -4.94 9.55 -5.51
CA PRO A 114 -5.00 9.79 -6.94
C PRO A 114 -5.46 11.22 -7.24
N GLY A 115 -4.63 12.00 -7.94
CA GLY A 115 -4.91 13.40 -8.29
C GLY A 115 -4.43 14.45 -7.28
N SER A 116 -3.61 14.09 -6.28
CA SER A 116 -2.89 15.09 -5.49
C SER A 116 -1.95 15.92 -6.36
N GLU A 117 -1.85 17.23 -6.07
CA GLU A 117 -0.93 18.15 -6.75
C GLU A 117 0.55 17.75 -6.55
N GLU A 118 0.84 16.95 -5.52
CA GLU A 118 2.07 16.18 -5.38
C GLU A 118 1.97 14.89 -6.19
N GLY A 119 2.44 14.94 -7.43
CA GLY A 119 3.19 13.82 -7.99
C GLY A 119 2.47 12.77 -8.85
N ILE A 120 3.32 11.83 -9.22
CA ILE A 120 3.13 10.76 -10.18
C ILE A 120 2.46 9.60 -9.45
N PRO A 121 1.34 8.99 -9.92
CA PRO A 121 0.76 7.83 -9.26
C PRO A 121 1.67 6.59 -9.37
N THR A 122 2.74 6.54 -8.57
CA THR A 122 3.65 5.39 -8.47
C THR A 122 3.30 4.46 -7.30
N GLN A 123 2.38 4.87 -6.42
CA GLN A 123 1.98 4.09 -5.25
C GLN A 123 0.90 3.04 -5.57
N ALA A 124 0.48 2.98 -6.83
CA ALA A 124 -0.54 2.06 -7.32
C ALA A 124 0.03 0.66 -7.55
N TRP A 125 0.10 -0.13 -6.49
CA TRP A 125 0.56 -1.53 -6.51
C TRP A 125 -0.61 -2.51 -6.46
N GLY A 126 -0.70 -3.38 -7.46
CA GLY A 126 -1.67 -4.47 -7.49
C GLY A 126 -1.31 -5.61 -6.53
N GLN A 127 -2.32 -6.30 -6.01
CA GLN A 127 -2.11 -7.55 -5.29
C GLN A 127 -1.57 -8.64 -6.24
N PRO A 128 -0.69 -9.55 -5.76
CA PRO A 128 -0.27 -10.71 -6.52
C PRO A 128 -1.43 -11.69 -6.65
N GLN A 129 -2.28 -11.45 -7.66
CA GLN A 129 -3.38 -12.28 -8.18
C GLN A 129 -4.27 -11.47 -9.15
N ALA A 130 -4.17 -10.13 -9.19
CA ALA A 130 -5.11 -9.28 -9.92
C ALA A 130 -5.05 -9.41 -11.46
N ARG A 131 -4.00 -10.00 -12.03
CA ARG A 131 -3.77 -10.07 -13.50
C ARG A 131 -3.36 -11.47 -14.01
N ASN A 132 -3.85 -12.55 -13.37
CA ASN A 132 -3.48 -13.96 -13.64
C ASN A 132 -2.02 -14.33 -13.31
N PHE A 133 -1.29 -13.46 -12.60
CA PHE A 133 0.06 -13.72 -12.10
C PHE A 133 0.17 -13.36 -10.62
N ASN A 134 1.06 -14.07 -9.94
CA ASN A 134 1.56 -13.72 -8.62
C ASN A 134 2.54 -12.51 -8.70
N THR A 135 2.27 -11.52 -9.55
CA THR A 135 3.11 -10.33 -9.68
C THR A 135 2.50 -9.18 -8.88
N ILE A 136 3.34 -8.42 -8.18
CA ILE A 136 2.96 -7.11 -7.65
C ILE A 136 3.30 -6.12 -8.75
N GLY A 137 2.30 -5.86 -9.60
CA GLY A 137 2.44 -4.95 -10.73
C GLY A 137 2.15 -3.53 -10.29
N GLN A 138 2.89 -2.59 -10.84
CA GLN A 138 2.55 -1.18 -10.76
C GLN A 138 1.77 -0.80 -12.03
N SER A 139 0.57 -0.26 -11.89
CA SER A 139 -0.16 0.28 -13.05
C SER A 139 0.39 1.65 -13.42
N ILE A 140 1.62 1.69 -13.93
CA ILE A 140 2.15 2.88 -14.59
C ILE A 140 1.87 2.77 -16.09
N SER A 141 0.97 3.62 -16.57
CA SER A 141 0.85 3.92 -17.99
C SER A 141 1.83 5.05 -18.31
N THR A 142 3.04 4.73 -18.80
CA THR A 142 3.95 5.73 -19.37
C THR A 142 4.08 5.53 -20.87
N ASN A 143 4.39 6.59 -21.61
CA ASN A 143 4.61 6.53 -23.06
C ASN A 143 5.87 5.74 -23.47
N THR A 144 6.68 5.29 -22.50
CA THR A 144 8.00 4.68 -22.72
C THR A 144 8.26 3.38 -21.94
N SER A 145 7.36 2.97 -21.04
CA SER A 145 7.54 1.75 -20.26
C SER A 145 6.28 0.90 -20.37
N GLY A 146 6.44 -0.35 -20.79
CA GLY A 146 5.39 -1.35 -20.64
C GLY A 146 5.02 -1.56 -19.16
N ASN A 147 4.24 -2.59 -18.87
CA ASN A 147 3.92 -2.93 -17.48
C ASN A 147 5.22 -3.12 -16.67
N MET A 148 5.37 -2.38 -15.57
CA MET A 148 6.48 -2.52 -14.62
C MET A 148 6.04 -3.38 -13.44
N CYS A 149 6.93 -4.25 -12.99
CA CYS A 149 6.70 -5.20 -11.91
C CYS A 149 7.67 -4.94 -10.76
N LEU A 150 7.20 -5.15 -9.53
CA LEU A 150 8.07 -5.23 -8.37
C LEU A 150 9.03 -6.40 -8.55
N ASP A 151 10.31 -6.11 -8.40
CA ASP A 151 11.42 -6.99 -8.76
C ASP A 151 12.39 -7.09 -7.59
N LEU A 152 12.70 -8.32 -7.20
CA LEU A 152 13.79 -8.60 -6.28
C LEU A 152 15.09 -8.50 -7.07
N THR A 153 15.93 -7.52 -6.73
CA THR A 153 17.13 -7.20 -7.50
C THR A 153 18.02 -8.42 -7.71
N GLY A 154 18.18 -8.84 -8.98
CA GLY A 154 18.97 -10.03 -9.35
C GLY A 154 18.47 -11.36 -8.78
N GLY A 155 17.28 -11.40 -8.16
CA GLY A 155 16.70 -12.58 -7.53
C GLY A 155 17.42 -13.10 -6.29
N SER A 156 18.42 -12.38 -5.77
CA SER A 156 19.15 -12.79 -4.57
C SER A 156 18.23 -12.76 -3.35
N LYS A 157 18.21 -13.87 -2.60
CA LYS A 157 17.46 -14.00 -1.34
C LYS A 157 18.27 -13.62 -0.10
N ALA A 158 19.45 -13.04 -0.28
CA ALA A 158 20.24 -12.51 0.82
C ALA A 158 19.45 -11.42 1.56
N ASN A 159 19.57 -11.38 2.88
CA ASN A 159 18.96 -10.33 3.69
C ASN A 159 19.48 -8.96 3.23
N GLN A 160 18.60 -7.97 3.24
CA GLN A 160 18.87 -6.60 2.82
C GLN A 160 19.12 -6.43 1.30
N ASN A 161 18.82 -7.44 0.49
CA ASN A 161 18.78 -7.25 -0.95
C ASN A 161 17.59 -6.33 -1.31
N PRO A 162 17.84 -5.16 -1.95
CA PRO A 162 16.80 -4.16 -2.18
C PRO A 162 15.81 -4.58 -3.27
N LEU A 163 14.61 -4.02 -3.20
CA LEU A 163 13.63 -4.10 -4.27
C LEU A 163 13.79 -2.95 -5.26
N GLN A 164 13.44 -3.25 -6.50
CA GLN A 164 13.40 -2.33 -7.62
C GLN A 164 12.12 -2.56 -8.44
N ILE A 165 11.90 -1.75 -9.45
CA ILE A 165 11.03 -2.11 -10.57
C ILE A 165 11.84 -2.56 -11.76
N TRP A 166 11.22 -3.41 -12.54
CA TRP A 166 11.74 -3.86 -13.81
C TRP A 166 10.55 -4.16 -14.72
N ARG A 167 10.74 -4.08 -16.04
CA ARG A 167 9.73 -4.54 -17.00
C ARG A 167 9.23 -5.93 -16.60
N CYS A 168 7.92 -6.10 -16.61
CA CYS A 168 7.33 -7.39 -16.28
C CYS A 168 7.80 -8.46 -17.25
N SER A 169 7.97 -9.68 -16.77
CA SER A 169 8.32 -10.82 -17.63
C SER A 169 7.36 -10.97 -18.82
N ASP A 170 7.93 -11.03 -20.03
CA ASP A 170 7.17 -11.08 -21.28
C ASP A 170 6.52 -12.45 -21.51
N ASP A 171 7.19 -13.54 -21.11
CA ASP A 171 6.68 -14.92 -21.21
C ASP A 171 5.92 -15.32 -19.94
N LYS A 172 4.60 -15.30 -20.07
CA LYS A 172 3.64 -15.67 -19.03
C LYS A 172 3.72 -17.15 -18.61
N THR A 173 4.31 -18.02 -19.41
CA THR A 173 4.47 -19.44 -19.11
C THR A 173 5.77 -19.74 -18.37
N LYS A 174 6.76 -18.85 -18.45
CA LYS A 174 8.07 -18.96 -17.80
C LYS A 174 8.48 -17.62 -17.18
N PRO A 175 7.70 -17.10 -16.20
CA PRO A 175 7.97 -15.81 -15.62
C PRO A 175 9.33 -15.79 -14.90
N TRP A 176 9.97 -14.62 -14.88
CA TRP A 176 11.17 -14.41 -14.08
C TRP A 176 10.85 -14.57 -12.59
N LYS A 177 11.55 -15.50 -11.93
CA LYS A 177 11.25 -15.90 -10.55
C LYS A 177 11.35 -14.75 -9.55
N ASN A 178 12.17 -13.74 -9.83
CA ASN A 178 12.39 -12.58 -8.97
C ASN A 178 11.27 -11.52 -9.06
N GLN A 179 10.23 -11.75 -9.86
CA GLN A 179 9.03 -10.90 -9.94
C GLN A 179 7.76 -11.62 -9.43
N ILE A 180 7.94 -12.80 -8.84
CA ILE A 180 6.86 -13.63 -8.30
C ILE A 180 6.78 -13.39 -6.78
N TRP A 181 5.58 -13.10 -6.29
CA TRP A 181 5.29 -12.73 -4.91
C TRP A 181 4.06 -13.51 -4.42
N THR A 182 4.13 -14.04 -3.21
CA THR A 182 3.01 -14.80 -2.60
C THR A 182 2.69 -14.24 -1.22
N LEU A 183 1.45 -14.42 -0.77
CA LEU A 183 0.96 -13.81 0.48
C LEU A 183 0.74 -14.83 1.58
N THR A 184 1.01 -14.43 2.81
CA THR A 184 0.52 -15.07 4.04
C THR A 184 -0.13 -14.01 4.91
N LYS A 185 -1.37 -14.23 5.36
CA LYS A 185 -2.08 -13.32 6.28
C LYS A 185 -1.44 -13.31 7.68
N VAL A 186 -1.35 -12.13 8.32
CA VAL A 186 -0.67 -11.89 9.62
C VAL A 186 -1.30 -10.81 10.50
#